data_AF-A0A1F9Z784-F1
#
_entry.id   AF-A0A1F9Z784-F1
#
_cell.length_a   1.000
_cell.length_b   1.000
_cell.length_c   1.000
_cell.angle_alpha   90.00
_cell.angle_beta   90.00
_cell.angle_gamma   90.00
#
_symmetry.space_group_name_H-M   'P 1'
#
loop_
_entity.id
_entity.type
_entity.pdbx_description
1 polymer ?
#
loop_
_entity_poly.entity_id
_entity_poly.type
_entity_poly.pdbx_seq_one_letter_code
_entity_poly.pdbx_strand_id
1 'polypeptide(L)'
;MVPPDIARPMPKGDRPIVLYPAYFDAGRSREEGRRVAKKWAVESPTVQEIAVAAKALGLEPTLEEGKAHSSTPWRKEGRVLVRADYF
;
A
#
# COMPACT_ATOMS: atom_id res chain seq x y z
N MET A 1 -18.81 -3.83 27.18
CA MET A 1 -18.66 -5.06 26.37
C MET A 1 -19.07 -4.72 24.95
N VAL A 2 -18.11 -4.47 24.07
CA VAL A 2 -18.35 -4.10 22.67
C VAL A 2 -18.44 -5.40 21.86
N PRO A 3 -19.52 -5.66 21.09
CA PRO A 3 -19.60 -6.85 20.25
C PRO A 3 -18.62 -6.77 19.08
N PRO A 4 -18.16 -7.94 18.56
CA PRO A 4 -17.17 -8.00 17.49
C PRO A 4 -17.81 -7.61 16.16
N ASP A 5 -17.16 -6.70 15.43
CA ASP A 5 -17.55 -6.25 14.08
C ASP A 5 -17.54 -7.41 13.08
N ILE A 6 -18.62 -8.20 13.08
CA ILE A 6 -18.93 -9.14 12.01
C ILE A 6 -19.29 -8.32 10.76
N ALA A 7 -18.28 -8.16 9.90
CA ALA A 7 -18.37 -7.97 8.45
C ALA A 7 -19.59 -7.18 7.95
N ARG A 8 -19.60 -5.85 8.16
CA ARG A 8 -20.50 -4.97 7.41
C ARG A 8 -20.04 -4.91 5.95
N PRO A 9 -20.90 -5.14 4.95
CA PRO A 9 -20.53 -4.94 3.55
C PRO A 9 -20.24 -3.44 3.34
N MET A 10 -18.98 -3.12 3.03
CA MET A 10 -18.54 -1.75 2.81
C MET A 10 -19.13 -1.19 1.50
N PRO A 11 -19.73 0.01 1.50
CA PRO A 11 -20.23 0.64 0.28
C PRO A 11 -19.08 0.86 -0.72
N LYS A 12 -19.40 0.85 -2.01
CA LYS A 12 -18.45 0.79 -3.13
C LYS A 12 -17.48 1.99 -3.23
N GLY A 13 -17.65 3.01 -2.38
CA GLY A 13 -16.78 4.18 -2.22
C GLY A 13 -15.68 4.05 -1.16
N ASP A 14 -15.72 3.05 -0.27
CA ASP A 14 -14.79 2.94 0.87
C ASP A 14 -13.65 1.95 0.65
N ARG A 15 -13.34 1.58 -0.61
CA ARG A 15 -12.29 0.60 -0.89
C ARG A 15 -10.91 1.28 -0.83
N PRO A 16 -10.07 0.99 0.19
CA PRO A 16 -8.78 1.64 0.29
C PRO A 16 -7.87 1.22 -0.87
N ILE A 17 -7.08 2.17 -1.36
CA ILE A 17 -6.04 1.92 -2.35
C ILE A 17 -4.89 1.19 -1.66
N VAL A 18 -4.48 0.05 -2.22
CA VAL A 18 -3.36 -0.74 -1.69
C VAL A 18 -2.07 -0.30 -2.38
N LEU A 19 -1.09 0.12 -1.59
CA LEU A 19 0.25 0.47 -2.03
C LEU A 19 1.26 -0.54 -1.47
N TYR A 20 1.99 -1.21 -2.36
CA TYR A 20 3.10 -2.08 -1.99
C TYR A 20 4.42 -1.40 -2.34
N PRO A 21 5.51 -1.67 -1.57
CA PRO A 21 6.84 -1.16 -1.90
C PRO A 21 7.32 -1.50 -3.31
N ALA A 22 7.00 -2.71 -3.78
CA ALA A 22 7.28 -3.16 -5.14
C ALA A 22 6.81 -2.19 -6.24
N TYR A 23 5.75 -1.41 -5.99
CA TYR A 23 5.18 -0.51 -7.00
C TYR A 23 6.08 0.67 -7.33
N PHE A 24 6.94 1.06 -6.37
CA PHE A 24 7.83 2.22 -6.45
C PHE A 24 9.30 1.82 -6.58
N ASP A 25 9.62 0.53 -6.55
CA ASP A 25 10.99 0.00 -6.55
C ASP A 25 11.64 0.09 -7.94
N ALA A 26 12.71 0.87 -8.05
CA ALA A 26 13.50 1.06 -9.26
C ALA A 26 14.29 -0.19 -9.66
N GLY A 27 14.63 -1.04 -8.69
CA GLY A 27 15.34 -2.30 -8.88
C GLY A 27 14.47 -3.40 -9.48
N ARG A 28 13.13 -3.23 -9.47
CA ARG A 28 12.18 -4.18 -10.06
C ARG A 28 11.77 -3.77 -11.47
N SER A 29 11.57 -4.75 -12.33
CA SER A 29 10.90 -4.59 -13.61
C SER A 29 9.38 -4.37 -13.43
N ARG A 30 8.67 -4.08 -14.54
CA ARG A 30 7.21 -3.96 -14.52
C ARG A 30 6.54 -5.31 -14.19
N GLU A 31 7.12 -6.41 -14.68
CA GLU A 31 6.62 -7.77 -14.45
C GLU A 31 6.81 -8.19 -12.98
N GLU A 32 7.88 -7.71 -12.34
CA GLU A 32 8.16 -7.95 -10.92
C GLU A 32 7.39 -7.02 -9.96
N GLY A 33 6.52 -6.16 -10.49
CA GLY A 33 5.56 -5.38 -9.71
C GLY A 33 5.72 -3.87 -9.80
N ARG A 34 6.77 -3.32 -10.43
CA ARG A 34 6.93 -1.86 -10.54
C ARG A 34 5.79 -1.26 -11.36
N ARG A 35 5.09 -0.28 -10.79
CA ARG A 35 3.94 0.39 -11.44
C ARG A 35 4.27 1.79 -11.94
N VAL A 36 5.29 2.43 -11.39
CA VAL A 36 5.76 3.76 -11.83
C VAL A 36 6.84 3.67 -12.91
N ALA A 37 7.03 4.76 -13.66
CA ALA A 37 8.14 4.86 -14.61
C ALA A 37 9.48 4.88 -13.86
N LYS A 38 10.54 4.31 -14.44
CA LYS A 38 11.85 4.18 -13.77
C LYS A 38 12.41 5.51 -13.27
N LYS A 39 12.18 6.61 -14.01
CA LYS A 39 12.60 7.96 -13.62
C LYS A 39 11.92 8.52 -12.37
N TRP A 40 10.80 7.93 -11.96
CA TRP A 40 10.02 8.29 -10.76
C TRP A 40 10.08 7.21 -9.68
N ALA A 41 10.75 6.09 -9.95
CA ALA A 41 10.94 5.01 -9.00
C ALA A 41 12.12 5.35 -8.08
N VAL A 42 12.11 4.80 -6.87
CA VAL A 42 13.18 4.94 -5.87
C VAL A 42 13.83 3.60 -5.59
N GLU A 43 15.06 3.61 -5.11
CA GLU A 43 15.79 2.38 -4.79
C GLU A 43 15.30 1.80 -3.45
N SER A 44 14.93 0.52 -3.46
CA SER A 44 14.56 -0.27 -2.27
C SER A 44 13.60 0.45 -1.28
N PRO A 45 12.43 0.94 -1.73
CA PRO A 45 11.47 1.61 -0.86
C PRO A 45 10.98 0.70 0.26
N THR A 46 10.71 1.29 1.42
CA THR A 46 10.10 0.63 2.57
C THR A 46 8.62 0.98 2.72
N VAL A 47 7.86 0.13 3.41
CA VAL A 47 6.44 0.40 3.68
C VAL A 47 6.26 1.63 4.57
N GLN A 48 7.20 1.88 5.47
CA GLN A 48 7.21 3.05 6.36
C GLN A 48 7.40 4.35 5.57
N GLU A 49 8.32 4.40 4.62
CA GLU A 49 8.52 5.57 3.75
C GLU A 49 7.28 5.90 2.94
N ILE A 50 6.58 4.88 2.44
CA ILE A 50 5.33 5.05 1.70
C ILE A 50 4.23 5.61 2.59
N ALA A 51 4.11 5.13 3.83
CA ALA A 51 3.14 5.67 4.79
C ALA A 51 3.45 7.13 5.15
N VAL A 52 4.72 7.49 5.36
CA VAL A 52 5.15 8.87 5.61
C VAL A 52 4.82 9.76 4.42
N ALA A 53 5.13 9.31 3.19
CA ALA A 53 4.83 10.06 1.98
C ALA A 53 3.31 10.26 1.78
N ALA A 54 2.51 9.22 1.98
CA ALA A 54 1.05 9.32 1.91
C ALA A 54 0.49 10.32 2.94
N LYS A 55 1.02 10.30 4.17
CA LYS A 55 0.64 11.25 5.23
C LYS A 55 1.02 12.69 4.87
N ALA A 56 2.21 12.89 4.28
CA ALA A 56 2.65 14.21 3.84
C ALA A 56 1.78 14.78 2.71
N LEU A 57 1.16 13.92 1.91
CA LEU A 57 0.17 14.30 0.89
C LEU A 57 -1.24 14.56 1.46
N GLY A 58 -1.42 14.49 2.78
CA GLY A 58 -2.72 14.72 3.44
C GLY A 58 -3.68 13.53 3.33
N LEU A 59 -3.19 12.34 2.97
CA LEU A 59 -4.00 11.13 2.90
C LEU A 59 -4.06 10.43 4.26
N GLU A 60 -4.95 9.45 4.39
CA GLU A 60 -5.07 8.61 5.58
C GLU A 60 -4.45 7.21 5.35
N PRO A 61 -3.13 7.04 5.57
CA PRO A 61 -2.49 5.73 5.43
C PRO A 61 -2.71 4.86 6.67
N THR A 62 -3.11 3.60 6.43
CA THR A 62 -3.06 2.52 7.41
C THR A 62 -1.96 1.55 7.00
N LEU A 63 -0.95 1.40 7.85
CA LEU A 63 0.20 0.54 7.60
C LEU A 63 -0.07 -0.86 8.14
N GLU A 64 0.06 -1.86 7.27
CA GLU A 64 -0.07 -3.28 7.64
C GLU A 64 1.28 -3.98 7.48
N GLU A 65 2.00 -4.13 8.58
CA GLU A 65 3.28 -4.86 8.63
C GLU A 65 3.07 -6.37 8.48
N GLY A 66 4.07 -7.08 7.97
CA GLY A 66 4.06 -8.53 7.89
C GLY A 66 3.18 -9.12 6.77
N LYS A 67 2.42 -8.28 6.04
CA LYS A 67 1.71 -8.69 4.82
C LYS A 67 2.71 -8.82 3.67
N ALA A 68 2.53 -9.87 2.87
CA ALA A 68 3.33 -10.10 1.67
C ALA A 68 2.48 -9.84 0.42
N HIS A 69 3.12 -9.37 -0.65
CA HIS A 69 2.48 -9.31 -1.96
C HIS A 69 2.24 -10.74 -2.47
N SER A 70 1.09 -10.99 -3.13
CA SER A 70 0.66 -12.33 -3.56
C SER A 70 1.71 -13.04 -4.44
N SER A 71 2.42 -12.27 -5.26
CA SER A 71 3.47 -12.76 -6.16
C SER A 71 4.81 -13.04 -5.46
N THR A 72 5.01 -12.55 -4.23
CA THR A 72 6.24 -12.74 -3.44
C THR A 72 5.90 -13.03 -1.97
N PRO A 73 5.27 -14.18 -1.66
CA PRO A 73 4.79 -14.51 -0.31
C PRO A 73 5.90 -14.58 0.75
N TRP A 74 7.16 -14.77 0.34
CA TRP A 74 8.33 -14.75 1.23
C TRP A 74 8.79 -13.34 1.62
N ARG A 75 8.43 -12.30 0.86
CA ARG A 75 8.77 -10.90 1.16
C ARG A 75 7.64 -10.25 1.96
N LYS A 76 7.77 -10.30 3.29
CA LYS A 76 6.84 -9.68 4.26
C LYS A 76 7.12 -8.19 4.43
N GLU A 77 7.28 -7.47 3.33
CA GLU A 77 7.62 -6.04 3.30
C GLU A 77 6.48 -5.16 3.81
N GLY A 78 5.26 -5.70 3.98
CA GLY A 78 4.07 -4.97 4.39
C GLY A 78 3.37 -4.30 3.21
N ARG A 79 2.28 -3.58 3.53
CA ARG A 79 1.55 -2.74 2.58
C ARG A 79 0.95 -1.53 3.28
N VAL A 80 0.66 -0.49 2.51
CA VAL A 80 -0.08 0.69 2.99
C VAL A 80 -1.45 0.70 2.32
N LEU A 81 -2.49 0.82 3.13
CA LEU A 81 -3.85 1.09 2.67
C LEU A 81 -4.10 2.59 2.77
N VAL A 82 -4.52 3.21 1.68
CA VAL A 82 -4.77 4.65 1.65
C VAL A 82 -6.23 4.89 1.33
N ARG A 83 -6.91 5.68 2.17
CA ARG A 83 -8.21 6.25 1.83
C ARG A 83 -7.97 7.60 1.16
N ALA A 84 -8.57 7.77 0.00
CA ALA A 84 -8.60 9.03 -0.71
C ALA A 84 -10.07 9.31 -1.00
N ASP A 85 -10.63 10.28 -0.30
CA ASP A 85 -11.87 10.91 -0.71
C ASP A 85 -11.51 11.73 -1.95
N TYR A 86 -11.63 11.11 -3.13
CA TYR A 86 -11.54 11.87 -4.36
C TYR A 86 -12.76 12.80 -4.40
N PHE A 87 -12.50 14.11 -4.42
CA PHE A 87 -13.49 15.18 -4.57
C PHE A 87 -14.31 15.04 -5.85
#